data_AF-A0A7V8DH44-F1
#
_entry.id   AF-A0A7V8DH44-F1
#
_cell.length_a   1.000
_cell.length_b   1.000
_cell.length_c   1.000
_cell.angle_alpha   90.00
_cell.angle_beta   90.00
_cell.angle_gamma   90.00
#
_symmetry.space_group_name_H-M   'P 1'
#
loop_
_entity.id
_entity.type
_entity.pdbx_description
1 polymer ?
#
loop_
_entity_poly.entity_id
_entity_poly.type
_entity_poly.pdbx_seq_one_letter_code
_entity_poly.pdbx_strand_id
1 'polypeptide(L)'
;MAMAGVPLPLVEGGIAVSVLILGLLVAASVRLPVGTGMTTAGLFALFHGHAHGSELPVIADPLLYGMGFIAATVILHAIGFGLSTATRSLGREHPVRFAGGAVAGVGIVLLLSL
;
A
#
# COMPACT_ATOMS: atom_id res chain seq x y z
N MET A 1 15.59 9.73 -3.03
CA MET A 1 16.54 8.86 -2.26
C MET A 1 17.12 7.77 -3.16
N ALA A 2 16.31 6.86 -3.71
CA ALA A 2 16.80 5.83 -4.65
C ALA A 2 17.53 6.39 -5.87
N MET A 3 16.91 7.34 -6.59
CA MET A 3 17.52 8.05 -7.73
C MET A 3 18.80 8.83 -7.38
N ALA A 4 18.99 9.16 -6.10
CA ALA A 4 20.18 9.86 -5.61
C ALA A 4 21.28 8.89 -5.14
N GLY A 5 21.10 7.58 -5.34
CA GLY A 5 22.05 6.54 -4.95
C GLY A 5 22.11 6.27 -3.44
N VAL A 6 21.16 6.77 -2.64
CA VAL A 6 21.14 6.56 -1.19
C VAL A 6 20.49 5.22 -0.89
N PRO A 7 21.22 4.21 -0.37
CA PRO A 7 20.67 2.89 -0.09
C PRO A 7 19.71 2.95 1.09
N LEU A 8 18.60 2.20 1.00
CA LEU A 8 17.67 1.97 2.09
C LEU A 8 17.72 0.48 2.44
N PRO A 9 18.08 0.08 3.68
CA PRO A 9 18.05 -1.32 4.06
C PRO A 9 16.60 -1.82 4.23
N LEU A 10 16.42 -3.14 4.13
CA LEU A 10 15.15 -3.83 4.40
C LEU A 10 13.97 -3.32 3.57
N VAL A 11 14.19 -2.97 2.29
CA VAL A 11 13.13 -2.49 1.39
C VAL A 11 12.03 -3.52 1.22
N GLU A 12 12.38 -4.74 0.87
CA GLU A 12 11.43 -5.85 0.70
C GLU A 12 10.72 -6.19 2.02
N GLY A 13 11.45 -6.17 3.14
CA GLY A 13 10.88 -6.31 4.49
C GLY A 13 9.87 -5.22 4.82
N GLY A 14 10.19 -3.96 4.55
CA GLY A 14 9.29 -2.82 4.76
C GLY A 14 8.02 -2.92 3.91
N ILE A 15 8.14 -3.38 2.66
CA ILE A 15 7.01 -3.66 1.78
C ILE A 15 6.15 -4.79 2.36
N ALA A 16 6.74 -5.93 2.71
CA ALA A 16 6.02 -7.08 3.26
C ALA A 16 5.27 -6.74 4.56
N VAL A 17 5.93 -6.01 5.48
CA VAL A 17 5.32 -5.51 6.71
C VAL A 17 4.17 -4.54 6.42
N SER A 18 4.31 -3.66 5.42
CA SER A 18 3.22 -2.74 5.05
C SER A 18 1.97 -3.48 4.59
N VAL A 19 2.13 -4.50 3.74
CA VAL A 19 1.05 -5.36 3.23
C VAL A 19 0.37 -6.06 4.39
N LEU A 20 1.14 -6.64 5.31
CA LEU A 20 0.62 -7.30 6.51
C LEU A 20 -0.18 -6.32 7.39
N ILE A 21 0.43 -5.22 7.82
CA ILE A 21 -0.17 -4.29 8.78
C ILE A 21 -1.42 -3.63 8.20
N LEU A 22 -1.37 -3.11 6.97
CA LEU A 22 -2.52 -2.46 6.35
C LEU A 22 -3.65 -3.47 6.11
N GLY A 23 -3.33 -4.69 5.68
CA GLY A 23 -4.30 -5.78 5.56
C GLY A 23 -4.99 -6.10 6.89
N LEU A 24 -4.23 -6.21 7.98
CA LEU A 24 -4.77 -6.46 9.32
C LEU A 24 -5.67 -5.32 9.81
N LEU A 25 -5.29 -4.06 9.58
CA LEU A 25 -6.11 -2.90 9.94
C LEU A 25 -7.46 -2.94 9.22
N VAL A 26 -7.48 -3.32 7.93
CA VAL A 26 -8.72 -3.49 7.16
C VAL A 26 -9.52 -4.71 7.66
N ALA A 27 -8.89 -5.85 7.89
CA ALA A 27 -9.54 -7.08 8.35
C ALA A 27 -10.22 -6.91 9.72
N ALA A 28 -9.56 -6.17 10.62
CA ALA A 28 -10.05 -5.85 11.95
C ALA A 28 -10.94 -4.59 11.99
N SER A 29 -11.21 -3.95 10.85
CA SER A 29 -12.00 -2.71 10.75
C SER A 29 -11.49 -1.60 11.69
N VAL A 30 -10.18 -1.48 11.87
CA VAL A 30 -9.56 -0.50 12.76
C VAL A 30 -9.74 0.91 12.19
N ARG A 31 -10.31 1.80 13.00
CA ARG A 31 -10.48 3.21 12.64
C ARG A 31 -9.35 4.03 13.26
N LEU A 32 -8.37 4.39 12.44
CA LEU A 32 -7.28 5.27 12.86
C LEU A 32 -7.70 6.75 12.73
N PRO A 33 -7.23 7.62 13.65
CA PRO A 33 -7.21 9.05 13.39
C PRO A 33 -6.47 9.35 12.08
N VAL A 34 -6.96 10.33 11.30
CA VAL A 34 -6.40 10.64 9.97
C VAL A 34 -4.90 10.89 10.02
N GLY A 35 -4.42 11.64 11.02
CA GLY A 35 -2.98 11.91 11.19
C GLY A 35 -2.14 10.64 11.38
N THR A 36 -2.64 9.68 12.16
CA THR A 36 -1.98 8.38 12.33
C THR A 36 -1.98 7.58 11.03
N GLY A 37 -3.11 7.54 10.31
CA GLY A 37 -3.21 6.86 9.02
C GLY A 37 -2.24 7.44 7.98
N MET A 38 -2.17 8.77 7.88
CA MET A 38 -1.24 9.46 6.98
C MET A 38 0.22 9.20 7.35
N THR A 39 0.54 9.20 8.64
CA THR A 39 1.90 8.91 9.12
C THR A 39 2.30 7.48 8.76
N THR A 40 1.44 6.50 9.03
CA THR A 40 1.68 5.09 8.66
C THR A 40 1.86 4.91 7.16
N ALA A 41 1.00 5.53 6.35
CA ALA A 41 1.12 5.47 4.89
C ALA A 41 2.42 6.13 4.39
N GLY A 42 2.78 7.30 4.92
CA GLY A 42 4.00 8.01 4.57
C GLY A 42 5.27 7.23 4.95
N LEU A 43 5.28 6.57 6.11
CA LEU A 43 6.38 5.70 6.51
C LEU A 43 6.57 4.54 5.52
N PHE A 44 5.51 3.84 5.14
CA PHE A 44 5.62 2.75 4.17
C PHE A 44 5.93 3.23 2.76
N ALA A 45 5.51 4.43 2.38
CA ALA A 45 5.84 5.05 1.09
C ALA A 45 7.34 5.23 0.87
N LEU A 46 8.16 5.29 1.94
CA LEU A 46 9.62 5.33 1.81
C LEU A 46 10.17 4.05 1.18
N PHE A 47 9.67 2.88 1.59
CA PHE A 47 10.14 1.58 1.09
C PHE A 47 9.62 1.32 -0.33
N HIS A 48 8.32 1.49 -0.55
CA HIS A 48 7.71 1.37 -1.89
C HIS A 48 8.32 2.36 -2.89
N GLY A 49 8.45 3.63 -2.49
CA GLY A 49 9.03 4.67 -3.33
C GLY A 49 10.51 4.46 -3.60
N HIS A 50 11.25 3.83 -2.66
CA HIS A 50 12.63 3.44 -2.92
C HIS A 50 12.70 2.34 -3.99
N ALA A 51 11.90 1.27 -3.87
CA ALA A 51 11.84 0.18 -4.85
C ALA A 51 11.47 0.69 -6.26
N HIS A 52 10.41 1.48 -6.38
CA HIS A 52 10.03 2.08 -7.66
C HIS A 52 11.12 3.01 -8.21
N GLY A 53 11.73 3.82 -7.34
CA GLY A 53 12.81 4.71 -7.73
C GLY A 53 14.09 4.01 -8.18
N SER A 54 14.38 2.79 -7.71
CA SER A 54 15.53 2.01 -8.20
C SER A 54 15.30 1.38 -9.57
N GLU A 55 14.06 1.00 -9.89
CA GLU A 55 13.72 0.35 -11.16
C GLU A 55 13.46 1.37 -12.29
N LEU A 56 12.89 2.52 -11.92
CA LEU A 56 12.48 3.62 -12.81
C LEU A 56 13.49 4.01 -13.90
N PRO A 57 14.80 4.27 -13.60
CA PRO A 57 15.77 4.72 -14.60
C PRO A 57 15.94 3.77 -15.78
N VAL A 58 15.61 2.49 -15.58
CA VAL A 58 15.87 1.41 -16.54
C VAL A 58 14.64 1.12 -17.41
N ILE A 59 13.44 1.35 -16.89
CA ILE A 59 12.19 0.81 -17.47
C ILE A 59 11.26 1.87 -18.08
N ALA A 60 11.36 3.15 -17.69
CA ALA A 60 10.42 4.18 -18.13
C ALA A 60 10.95 5.61 -18.01
N ASP A 61 10.29 6.54 -18.72
CA ASP A 61 10.45 7.98 -18.47
C ASP A 61 9.91 8.33 -17.05
N PRO A 62 10.71 9.00 -16.19
CA PRO A 62 10.31 9.28 -14.81
C PRO A 62 9.06 10.14 -14.67
N LEU A 63 8.82 11.08 -15.59
CA LEU A 63 7.67 11.98 -15.51
C LEU A 63 6.38 11.25 -15.89
N LEU A 64 6.40 10.50 -17.00
CA LEU A 64 5.26 9.68 -17.41
C LEU A 64 4.91 8.62 -16.38
N TYR A 65 5.91 7.94 -15.81
CA TYR A 65 5.71 6.99 -14.73
C TYR A 65 5.08 7.66 -13.50
N GLY A 66 5.59 8.81 -13.07
CA GLY A 66 5.04 9.55 -11.93
C GLY A 66 3.57 9.94 -12.13
N MET A 67 3.22 10.45 -13.32
CA MET A 67 1.83 10.78 -13.64
C MET A 67 0.94 9.54 -13.66
N GLY A 68 1.40 8.44 -14.27
CA GLY A 68 0.69 7.16 -14.27
C GLY A 68 0.48 6.61 -12.87
N PHE A 69 1.50 6.69 -12.02
CA PHE A 69 1.45 6.25 -10.63
C PHE A 69 0.42 7.05 -9.83
N ILE A 70 0.43 8.39 -9.95
CA ILE A 70 -0.56 9.26 -9.30
C ILE A 70 -1.97 8.95 -9.79
N ALA A 71 -2.16 8.84 -11.11
CA ALA A 71 -3.46 8.54 -11.69
C ALA A 71 -4.00 7.18 -11.23
N ALA A 72 -3.17 6.13 -11.31
CA ALA A 72 -3.52 4.79 -10.82
C ALA A 72 -3.85 4.81 -9.32
N THR A 73 -3.05 5.51 -8.51
CA THR A 73 -3.29 5.67 -7.07
C THR A 73 -4.65 6.31 -6.81
N VAL A 74 -4.97 7.42 -7.46
CA VAL A 74 -6.26 8.12 -7.31
C VAL A 74 -7.43 7.22 -7.71
N ILE A 75 -7.32 6.53 -8.86
CA ILE A 75 -8.37 5.63 -9.36
C ILE A 75 -8.61 4.47 -8.39
N LEU A 76 -7.53 3.79 -7.95
CA LEU A 76 -7.65 2.66 -7.03
C LEU A 76 -8.23 3.08 -5.67
N HIS A 77 -7.83 4.23 -5.14
CA HIS A 77 -8.40 4.77 -3.90
C HIS A 77 -9.88 5.12 -4.05
N ALA A 78 -10.26 5.76 -5.16
CA ALA A 78 -11.66 6.10 -5.43
C ALA A 78 -12.54 4.84 -5.54
N ILE A 79 -12.07 3.82 -6.26
CA ILE A 79 -12.78 2.54 -6.38
C ILE A 79 -12.89 1.84 -5.01
N GLY A 80 -11.79 1.73 -4.28
CA GLY A 80 -11.77 1.09 -2.96
C GLY A 80 -12.69 1.80 -1.95
N PHE A 81 -12.63 3.13 -1.90
CA PHE A 81 -13.49 3.96 -1.06
C PHE A 81 -14.97 3.81 -1.45
N GLY A 82 -15.28 3.85 -2.75
CA GLY A 82 -16.64 3.65 -3.26
C GLY A 82 -17.20 2.28 -2.90
N LEU A 83 -16.43 1.21 -3.11
CA LEU A 83 -16.84 -0.15 -2.79
C LEU A 83 -17.04 -0.35 -1.28
N SER A 84 -16.13 0.20 -0.46
CA SER A 84 -16.27 0.15 1.00
C SER A 84 -17.52 0.90 1.49
N THR A 85 -17.80 2.08 0.91
CA THR A 85 -18.99 2.87 1.27
C THR A 85 -20.28 2.18 0.85
N ALA A 86 -20.32 1.60 -0.35
CA ALA A 86 -21.48 0.87 -0.87
C ALA A 86 -21.76 -0.42 -0.09
N THR A 87 -20.73 -1.19 0.24
CA THR A 87 -20.90 -2.42 1.04
C THR A 87 -21.36 -2.12 2.46
N ARG A 88 -20.86 -1.03 3.05
CA ARG A 88 -21.28 -0.56 4.37
C ARG A 88 -22.71 -0.04 4.39
N SER A 89 -23.17 0.69 3.36
CA SER A 89 -24.57 1.15 3.28
C SER A 89 -25.57 0.00 3.17
N LEU A 90 -25.14 -1.14 2.63
CA LEU A 90 -25.91 -2.39 2.57
C LEU A 90 -25.80 -3.25 3.86
N GLY A 91 -25.06 -2.79 4.88
CA GLY A 91 -24.81 -3.56 6.11
C GLY A 91 -23.91 -4.78 5.93
N ARG A 92 -23.14 -4.86 4.83
CA ARG A 92 -22.32 -6.02 4.45
C ARG A 92 -20.84 -5.69 4.57
N GLU A 93 -20.31 -5.63 5.78
CA GLU A 93 -18.87 -5.30 6.00
C GLU A 93 -17.93 -6.49 5.76
N HIS A 94 -18.46 -7.72 5.76
CA HIS A 94 -17.66 -8.95 5.64
C HIS A 94 -16.73 -9.02 4.41
N PRO A 95 -17.16 -8.67 3.17
CA PRO A 95 -16.30 -8.78 1.99
C PRO A 95 -15.04 -7.91 2.08
N VAL A 96 -15.16 -6.69 2.61
CA VAL A 96 -14.02 -5.77 2.80
C VAL A 96 -13.04 -6.34 3.82
N ARG A 97 -13.57 -6.92 4.91
CA ARG A 97 -12.74 -7.55 5.94
C ARG A 97 -12.01 -8.80 5.44
N PHE A 98 -12.68 -9.62 4.62
CA PHE A 98 -12.05 -10.78 3.97
C PHE A 98 -10.95 -10.36 3.00
N ALA A 99 -11.18 -9.29 2.21
CA ALA A 99 -10.14 -8.73 1.35
C ALA A 99 -8.92 -8.27 2.17
N GLY A 100 -9.15 -7.57 3.29
CA GLY A 100 -8.07 -7.20 4.23
C GLY A 100 -7.32 -8.41 4.77
N GLY A 101 -8.04 -9.48 5.14
CA GLY A 101 -7.44 -10.73 5.62
C GLY A 101 -6.60 -11.44 4.56
N ALA A 102 -7.07 -11.45 3.31
CA ALA A 102 -6.30 -12.00 2.19
C ALA A 102 -5.00 -11.20 1.95
N VAL A 103 -5.09 -9.86 1.97
CA VAL A 103 -3.91 -8.98 1.87
C VAL A 103 -2.93 -9.25 3.02
N ALA A 104 -3.42 -9.37 4.25
CA ALA A 104 -2.59 -9.72 5.40
C ALA A 104 -1.89 -11.07 5.21
N GLY A 105 -2.62 -12.08 4.71
CA GLY A 105 -2.05 -13.40 4.38
C GLY A 105 -0.93 -13.33 3.35
N VAL A 106 -1.09 -12.51 2.30
CA VAL A 106 -0.01 -12.23 1.33
C VAL A 106 1.19 -11.60 2.03
N GLY A 107 0.97 -10.66 2.95
CA GLY A 107 2.06 -10.07 3.75
C GLY A 107 2.84 -11.10 4.57
N ILE A 108 2.16 -12.09 5.17
CA ILE A 108 2.82 -13.21 5.86
C ILE A 108 3.66 -14.04 4.88
N VAL A 109 3.09 -14.41 3.73
CA VAL A 109 3.80 -15.18 2.71
C VAL A 109 5.05 -14.43 2.24
N LEU A 110 4.93 -13.14 1.97
CA LEU A 110 6.06 -12.29 1.60
C LEU A 110 7.14 -12.30 2.67
N LEU A 111 6.79 -12.09 3.94
CA LEU A 111 7.75 -12.12 5.05
C LEU A 111 8.48 -13.46 5.21
N LEU A 112 7.78 -14.57 4.96
CA LEU A 112 8.36 -15.91 5.00
C LEU A 112 9.25 -16.22 3.78
N SER A 113 9.18 -15.41 2.73
CA SER A 113 9.95 -15.57 1.50
C SER A 113 11.18 -14.66 1.38
N LEU A 114 11.42 -13.80 2.38
CA LEU A 114 12.59 -12.92 2.47
C LEU A 114 13.86 -13.65 2.92
#